data_AF-A0A558GFY8-F1
#
_entry.id   AF-A0A558GFY8-F1
#
_cell.length_a   1.000
_cell.length_b   1.000
_cell.length_c   1.000
_cell.angle_alpha   90.00
_cell.angle_beta   90.00
_cell.angle_gamma   90.00
#
_symmetry.space_group_name_H-M   'P 1'
#
loop_
_entity.id
_entity.type
_entity.pdbx_description
1 polymer ?
#
loop_
_entity_poly.entity_id
_entity_poly.type
_entity_poly.pdbx_seq_one_letter_code
_entity_poly.pdbx_strand_id
1 'polypeptide(L)'
;MPETKGIPSDYDGVMGVPISFLDKYSPEQFEIIWRGGDMEWAENECTFFTPPAKEQQQKHRAANKTWRVQNAYVLNDDGSAQTIYQRIFIRHRHPETKES
;
A
#
# COMPACT_ATOMS: atom_id res chain seq x y z
N MET A 1 17.30 -18.82 -3.51
CA MET A 1 16.38 -17.95 -2.73
C MET A 1 15.01 -18.06 -3.37
N PRO A 2 13.89 -18.04 -2.62
CA PRO A 2 12.57 -18.08 -3.22
C PRO A 2 12.38 -16.83 -4.09
N GLU A 3 12.31 -17.05 -5.39
CA GLU A 3 12.02 -16.02 -6.38
C GLU A 3 10.53 -15.70 -6.29
N THR A 4 10.21 -14.51 -5.80
CA THR A 4 8.81 -14.06 -5.79
C THR A 4 8.43 -13.65 -7.19
N LYS A 5 7.93 -14.63 -7.97
CA LYS A 5 7.44 -14.41 -9.33
C LYS A 5 6.52 -13.19 -9.39
N GLY A 6 6.94 -12.16 -10.12
CA GLY A 6 6.17 -10.94 -10.38
C GLY A 6 6.63 -9.69 -9.63
N ILE A 7 7.63 -9.77 -8.75
CA ILE A 7 8.22 -8.59 -8.10
C ILE A 7 9.60 -8.30 -8.72
N PRO A 8 9.81 -7.11 -9.29
CA PRO A 8 11.10 -6.72 -9.85
C PRO A 8 12.16 -6.57 -8.75
N SER A 9 13.25 -7.35 -8.84
CA SER A 9 14.39 -7.29 -7.90
C SER A 9 15.20 -5.99 -7.99
N ASP A 10 15.05 -5.26 -9.10
CA ASP A 10 15.75 -4.02 -9.43
C ASP A 10 14.96 -2.76 -9.02
N TYR A 11 13.83 -2.92 -8.33
CA TYR A 11 13.04 -1.80 -7.84
C TYR A 11 13.38 -1.44 -6.39
N ASP A 12 14.06 -0.30 -6.21
CA ASP A 12 14.46 0.23 -4.90
C ASP A 12 13.32 0.91 -4.13
N GLY A 13 12.21 1.22 -4.82
CA GLY A 13 11.07 1.94 -4.23
C GLY A 13 10.11 1.09 -3.40
N VAL A 14 9.06 1.75 -2.92
CA VAL A 14 7.95 1.13 -2.18
C VAL A 14 6.95 0.49 -3.16
N MET A 15 6.66 -0.80 -3.00
CA MET A 15 5.75 -1.57 -3.86
C MET A 15 4.51 -2.03 -3.11
N GLY A 16 3.33 -1.80 -3.70
CA GLY A 16 2.06 -2.33 -3.19
C GLY A 16 1.82 -3.75 -3.69
N VAL A 17 1.84 -4.73 -2.79
CA VAL A 17 1.56 -6.15 -3.10
C VAL A 17 0.27 -6.62 -2.43
N PRO A 18 -0.43 -7.63 -2.98
CA PRO A 18 -1.61 -8.20 -2.35
C PRO A 18 -1.30 -8.77 -0.95
N ILE A 19 -2.27 -8.80 -0.04
CA ILE A 19 -2.08 -9.41 1.28
C ILE A 19 -1.63 -10.88 1.22
N SER A 20 -2.00 -11.63 0.17
CA SER A 20 -1.52 -13.00 -0.11
C SER A 20 -0.01 -13.09 -0.35
N PHE A 21 0.69 -11.96 -0.52
CA PHE A 21 2.15 -11.95 -0.52
C PHE A 21 2.74 -12.37 0.83
N LEU A 22 1.99 -12.24 1.94
CA LEU A 22 2.42 -12.70 3.25
C LEU A 22 2.72 -14.20 3.28
N ASP A 23 2.06 -15.01 2.45
CA ASP A 23 2.35 -16.45 2.31
C ASP A 23 3.75 -16.72 1.75
N LYS A 24 4.33 -15.77 1.01
CA LYS A 24 5.67 -15.86 0.39
C LYS A 24 6.66 -14.86 0.98
N TYR A 25 6.28 -14.18 2.06
CA TYR A 25 7.07 -13.12 2.65
C TYR A 25 8.37 -13.68 3.25
N SER A 26 9.50 -13.08 2.84
CA SER A 26 10.80 -13.30 3.47
C SER A 26 11.28 -12.01 4.11
N PRO A 27 11.44 -11.95 5.45
CA PRO A 27 11.91 -10.75 6.16
C PRO A 27 13.37 -10.40 5.85
N GLU A 28 14.13 -11.32 5.26
CA GLU A 28 15.49 -11.06 4.79
C GLU A 28 15.50 -10.31 3.45
N GLN A 29 14.50 -10.55 2.60
CA GLN A 29 14.41 -9.94 1.27
C GLN A 29 13.60 -8.64 1.26
N PHE A 30 12.52 -8.60 2.04
CA PHE A 30 11.53 -7.53 1.99
C PHE A 30 11.29 -6.95 3.38
N GLU A 31 11.12 -5.64 3.43
CA GLU A 31 10.66 -4.89 4.59
C GLU A 31 9.21 -4.48 4.36
N ILE A 32 8.30 -4.82 5.29
CA ILE A 32 6.92 -4.35 5.25
C ILE A 32 6.90 -2.93 5.81
N ILE A 33 6.65 -1.97 4.94
CA ILE A 33 6.63 -0.55 5.27
C ILE A 33 5.24 -0.12 5.73
N TRP A 34 4.18 -0.67 5.14
CA TRP A 34 2.82 -0.31 5.51
C TRP A 34 1.86 -1.49 5.41
N ARG A 35 0.93 -1.52 6.37
CA ARG A 35 -0.18 -2.47 6.43
C ARG A 35 -1.47 -1.67 6.46
N GLY A 36 -2.48 -2.10 5.70
CA GLY A 36 -3.80 -1.48 5.67
C GLY A 36 -4.33 -1.24 7.08
N GLY A 37 -4.36 0.02 7.52
CA GLY A 37 -4.50 0.34 8.94
C GLY A 37 -3.73 1.56 9.41
N ASP A 38 -2.51 1.73 8.89
CA ASP A 38 -1.54 2.63 9.49
C ASP A 38 -1.68 4.06 8.96
N MET A 39 -2.52 4.86 9.60
CA MET A 39 -2.67 6.28 9.27
C MET A 39 -1.47 7.11 9.70
N GLU A 40 -0.75 6.69 10.75
CA GLU A 40 0.39 7.44 11.28
C GLU A 40 1.56 7.43 10.28
N TRP A 41 1.86 6.26 9.70
CA TRP A 41 2.81 6.15 8.59
C TRP A 41 2.32 6.89 7.35
N ALA A 42 1.02 6.81 7.03
CA ALA A 42 0.44 7.51 5.87
C ALA A 42 0.53 9.05 5.98
N GLU A 43 0.40 9.61 7.18
CA GLU A 43 0.45 11.05 7.42
C GLU A 43 1.88 11.60 7.53
N ASN A 44 2.83 10.81 8.04
CA ASN A 44 4.19 11.31 8.38
C ASN A 44 5.30 10.77 7.49
N GLU A 45 5.21 9.52 7.02
CA GLU A 45 6.29 8.82 6.34
C GLU A 45 5.96 8.43 4.89
N CYS A 46 4.68 8.44 4.51
CA CYS A 46 4.28 8.13 3.15
C CYS A 46 4.40 9.35 2.24
N THR A 47 5.39 9.32 1.34
CA THR A 47 5.58 10.35 0.31
C THR A 47 4.68 10.17 -0.91
N PHE A 48 4.01 9.01 -1.05
CA PHE A 48 3.23 8.66 -2.24
C PHE A 48 1.71 8.59 -2.00
N PHE A 49 1.27 8.42 -0.76
CA PHE A 49 -0.15 8.37 -0.39
C PHE A 49 -0.46 9.55 0.53
N THR A 50 -1.18 10.54 0.03
CA THR A 50 -1.69 11.63 0.86
C THR A 50 -3.05 11.23 1.41
N PRO A 51 -3.20 11.04 2.73
CA PRO A 51 -4.50 10.72 3.30
C PRO A 51 -5.49 11.87 3.05
N PRO A 52 -6.75 11.56 2.71
CA PRO A 52 -7.76 12.59 2.47
C PRO A 52 -8.04 13.39 3.75
N ALA A 53 -8.26 14.69 3.59
CA ALA A 53 -8.62 15.57 4.69
C ALA A 53 -9.90 15.07 5.42
N LYS A 54 -10.02 15.37 6.71
CA LYS A 54 -11.13 14.90 7.57
C LYS A 54 -12.53 15.16 6.98
N GLU A 55 -12.68 16.24 6.22
CA GLU A 55 -13.93 16.61 5.57
C GLU A 55 -14.31 15.66 4.42
N GLN A 56 -13.33 15.22 3.61
CA GLN A 56 -13.53 14.18 2.62
C GLN A 56 -13.80 12.81 3.27
N GLN A 57 -13.13 12.51 4.38
CA GLN A 57 -13.39 11.26 5.12
C GLN A 57 -14.86 11.16 5.58
N GLN A 58 -15.45 12.27 6.04
CA GLN A 58 -16.88 12.30 6.38
C GLN A 58 -17.78 12.10 5.17
N LYS A 59 -17.48 12.74 4.03
CA LYS A 59 -18.23 12.53 2.78
C LYS A 59 -18.17 11.07 2.33
N HIS A 60 -16.99 10.45 2.36
CA HIS A 60 -16.84 9.04 1.97
C HIS A 60 -17.48 8.08 2.97
N ARG A 61 -17.41 8.35 4.29
CA ARG A 61 -18.15 7.57 5.30
C ARG A 61 -19.67 7.70 5.17
N ALA A 62 -20.17 8.88 4.80
CA ALA A 62 -21.59 9.10 4.55
C ALA A 62 -22.05 8.38 3.28
N ALA A 63 -21.22 8.37 2.23
CA ALA A 63 -21.50 7.65 0.99
C ALA A 63 -21.40 6.12 1.15
N ASN A 64 -20.47 5.63 1.98
CA ASN A 64 -20.26 4.20 2.19
C ASN A 64 -19.91 3.88 3.66
N LYS A 65 -20.85 3.27 4.39
CA LYS A 65 -20.69 2.89 5.81
C LYS A 65 -19.64 1.81 6.06
N THR A 66 -19.29 1.01 5.04
CA THR A 66 -18.22 0.01 5.14
C THR A 66 -16.85 0.59 4.83
N TRP A 67 -16.77 1.84 4.36
CA TRP A 67 -15.51 2.51 4.09
C TRP A 67 -14.71 2.71 5.39
N ARG A 68 -13.41 2.44 5.29
CA ARG A 68 -12.42 2.67 6.34
C ARG A 68 -11.28 3.42 5.70
N VAL A 69 -10.92 4.57 6.27
CA VAL A 69 -9.78 5.40 5.86
C VAL A 69 -8.46 4.62 5.78
N GLN A 70 -8.37 3.55 6.58
CA GLN A 70 -7.27 2.61 6.64
C GLN A 70 -7.09 1.76 5.37
N ASN A 71 -8.14 1.62 4.55
CA ASN A 71 -8.08 0.87 3.31
C ASN A 71 -7.77 1.84 2.16
N ALA A 72 -6.85 1.44 1.29
CA ALA A 72 -6.67 2.11 0.02
C ALA A 72 -8.01 2.13 -0.73
N TYR A 73 -8.32 3.24 -1.38
CA TYR A 73 -9.55 3.44 -2.11
C TYR A 73 -9.25 4.10 -3.44
N VAL A 74 -10.08 3.83 -4.44
CA VAL A 74 -10.05 4.51 -5.73
C VAL A 74 -11.29 5.40 -5.80
N LEU A 75 -11.11 6.61 -6.30
CA LEU A 75 -12.21 7.52 -6.62
C LEU A 75 -12.76 7.13 -7.98
N ASN A 76 -14.03 6.75 -8.03
CA ASN A 76 -14.76 6.52 -9.26
C ASN A 76 -15.13 7.86 -9.92
N ASP A 77 -15.48 7.84 -11.20
CA ASP A 77 -15.92 9.02 -11.96
C ASP A 77 -17.16 9.71 -11.36
N ASP A 78 -17.98 8.98 -10.59
CA ASP A 78 -19.14 9.53 -9.87
C ASP A 78 -18.79 10.20 -8.53
N GLY A 79 -17.51 10.18 -8.13
CA GLY A 79 -17.03 10.73 -6.87
C GLY A 79 -17.19 9.77 -5.67
N SER A 80 -17.71 8.56 -5.87
CA SER A 80 -17.71 7.52 -4.84
C SER A 80 -16.31 6.96 -4.62
N ALA A 81 -15.96 6.73 -3.34
CA ALA A 81 -14.73 6.04 -2.96
C ALA A 81 -15.00 4.54 -2.86
N GLN A 82 -14.44 3.77 -3.78
CA GLN A 82 -14.48 2.31 -3.72
C GLN A 82 -13.26 1.78 -2.98
N THR A 83 -13.48 1.05 -1.88
CA THR A 83 -12.40 0.37 -1.16
C THR A 83 -11.83 -0.73 -2.04
N ILE A 84 -10.52 -0.70 -2.30
CA ILE A 84 -9.84 -1.79 -2.98
C ILE A 84 -9.39 -2.86 -1.99
N TYR A 85 -9.16 -4.07 -2.50
CA TYR A 85 -8.66 -5.18 -1.70
C TYR A 85 -7.37 -4.80 -0.97
N GLN A 86 -7.19 -5.28 0.26
CA GLN A 86 -6.06 -4.87 1.10
C GLN A 86 -4.72 -5.18 0.41
N ARG A 87 -3.92 -4.12 0.25
CA ARG A 87 -2.54 -4.19 -0.21
C ARG A 87 -1.62 -3.87 0.96
N ILE A 88 -0.48 -4.53 1.00
CA ILE A 88 0.62 -4.17 1.89
C ILE A 88 1.71 -3.52 1.05
N PHE A 89 2.38 -2.52 1.61
CA PHE A 89 3.53 -1.94 0.95
C PHE A 89 4.80 -2.57 1.48
N ILE A 90 5.64 -3.01 0.56
CA ILE A 90 6.93 -3.62 0.85
C ILE A 90 8.03 -2.85 0.15
N ARG A 91 9.26 -2.95 0.65
CA ARG A 91 10.47 -2.45 0.01
C ARG A 91 11.54 -3.54 0.05
N HIS A 92 12.39 -3.59 -0.96
CA HIS A 92 13.56 -4.48 -0.94
C HIS A 92 14.56 -4.02 0.13
N ARG A 93 15.06 -4.95 0.94
CA ARG A 93 16.21 -4.67 1.82
C ARG A 93 17.54 -4.65 1.08
N HIS A 94 17.62 -5.44 0.01
CA HIS A 94 18.79 -5.58 -0.85
C HIS A 94 18.34 -5.55 -2.32
N PRO A 95 18.00 -4.37 -2.87
CA PRO A 95 17.72 -4.26 -4.29
C PRO A 95 18.99 -4.59 -5.08
N GLU A 96 18.85 -5.39 -6.15
CA GLU A 96 19.99 -5.65 -7.02
C GLU A 96 20.33 -4.35 -7.76
N THR A 97 21.49 -3.78 -7.43
CA THR A 97 22.04 -2.64 -8.16
C THR A 97 22.40 -3.13 -9.56
N LYS A 98 21.60 -2.80 -10.57
CA LYS A 98 22.09 -2.88 -11.96
C LYS A 98 23.19 -1.83 -12.10
N GLU A 99 24.44 -2.27 -11.96
CA GLU A 99 25.58 -1.54 -12.50
C GLU A 99 25.30 -1.31 -13.99
N SER A 100 25.21 -0.03 -14.39
CA SER A 100 25.04 0.40 -15.78
C SER A 100 26.36 0.42 -16.52
#